data_AF-A0A7J4NQU6-F1
#
_entry.id   AF-A0A7J4NQU6-F1
#
_cell.length_a   1.000
_cell.length_b   1.000
_cell.length_c   1.000
_cell.angle_alpha   90.00
_cell.angle_beta   90.00
_cell.angle_gamma   90.00
#
_symmetry.space_group_name_H-M   'P 1'
#
loop_
_entity.id
_entity.type
_entity.pdbx_description
1 polymer ?
#
loop_
_entity_poly.entity_id
_entity_poly.type
_entity_poly.pdbx_seq_one_letter_code
_entity_poly.pdbx_strand_id
1 'polypeptide(L)'
;MKDGHWVFTSESVSSGHPDKLCDAISDAILDACLTVDPNAKVAVETLVKGEAARSHIVLAGEVTISNGGDVPDFEAVARDAAVAIGYTDHEIGMDAGSHETCKVQVLITSQSAHINRGVVQDIDDQGAGDQGLMFG
;
A
#
# COMPACT_ATOMS: atom_id res chain seq x y z
N MET A 1 24.20 20.83 36.92
CA MET A 1 24.18 20.00 35.69
C MET A 1 24.63 20.92 34.56
N LYS A 2 25.48 20.47 33.62
CA LYS A 2 25.99 21.38 32.57
C LYS A 2 24.82 21.82 31.68
N ASP A 3 24.59 23.13 31.58
CA ASP A 3 23.64 23.73 30.66
C ASP A 3 24.12 23.52 29.22
N GLY A 4 23.67 22.43 28.59
CA GLY A 4 23.93 22.13 27.19
C GLY A 4 22.83 22.71 26.32
N HIS A 5 23.20 23.47 25.29
CA HIS A 5 22.28 23.84 24.22
C HIS A 5 22.23 22.70 23.19
N TRP A 6 21.03 22.24 22.84
CA TRP A 6 20.81 21.21 21.83
C TRP A 6 19.84 21.73 20.77
N VAL A 7 20.03 21.29 19.53
CA VAL A 7 19.13 21.54 18.40
C VAL A 7 18.58 20.21 17.93
N PHE A 8 17.27 20.16 17.70
CA PHE A 8 16.55 19.01 17.16
C PHE A 8 15.68 19.45 16.00
N THR A 9 15.60 18.63 14.95
CA THR A 9 14.82 18.91 13.74
C THR A 9 14.05 17.66 13.32
N SER A 10 12.87 17.85 12.72
CA SER A 10 12.04 16.83 12.09
C SER A 10 11.43 17.41 10.81
N GLU A 11 10.98 16.54 9.89
CA GLU A 11 10.40 16.92 8.61
C GLU A 11 9.10 16.14 8.31
N SER A 12 8.35 16.61 7.32
CA SER A 12 7.13 16.00 6.83
C SER A 12 7.00 16.28 5.33
N VAL A 13 6.20 15.48 4.64
CA VAL A 13 5.96 15.58 3.20
C VAL A 13 4.46 15.62 2.91
N SER A 14 4.08 16.18 1.76
CA SER A 14 2.68 16.23 1.33
C SER A 14 2.15 14.84 0.94
N SER A 15 0.83 14.70 0.84
CA SER A 15 0.18 13.50 0.30
C SER A 15 0.64 13.16 -1.13
N GLY A 16 0.95 14.17 -1.95
CA GLY A 16 1.51 14.00 -3.29
C GLY A 16 3.01 13.68 -3.32
N HIS A 17 3.65 13.41 -2.18
CA HIS A 17 5.01 12.86 -2.22
C HIS A 17 4.93 11.41 -2.72
N PRO A 18 5.80 10.95 -3.64
CA PRO A 18 5.70 9.61 -4.24
C PRO A 18 5.67 8.49 -3.19
N ASP A 19 6.46 8.59 -2.13
CA ASP A 19 6.42 7.60 -1.04
C ASP A 19 5.07 7.60 -0.31
N LYS A 20 4.47 8.76 -0.05
CA LYS A 20 3.14 8.84 0.59
C LYS A 20 2.00 8.46 -0.36
N LEU A 21 2.20 8.63 -1.66
CA LEU A 21 1.31 8.08 -2.68
C LEU A 21 1.34 6.55 -2.66
N CYS A 22 2.52 5.93 -2.56
CA CYS A 22 2.63 4.48 -2.39
C CYS A 22 1.89 4.00 -1.15
N ASP A 23 2.13 4.65 0.01
CA ASP A 23 1.45 4.32 1.27
C ASP A 23 -0.09 4.38 1.09
N ALA A 24 -0.60 5.47 0.51
CA ALA A 24 -2.03 5.67 0.33
C ALA A 24 -2.67 4.66 -0.64
N ILE A 25 -1.98 4.26 -1.71
CA ILE A 25 -2.46 3.22 -2.64
C ILE A 25 -2.48 1.86 -1.93
N SER A 26 -1.42 1.50 -1.21
CA SER A 26 -1.35 0.25 -0.45
C SER A 26 -2.46 0.16 0.60
N ASP A 27 -2.71 1.25 1.34
CA ASP A 27 -3.80 1.32 2.32
C ASP A 27 -5.19 1.29 1.67
N ALA A 28 -5.37 1.93 0.51
CA ALA A 28 -6.64 1.87 -0.22
C ALA A 28 -6.96 0.43 -0.68
N ILE A 29 -5.95 -0.35 -1.05
CA ILE A 29 -6.11 -1.77 -1.39
C ILE A 29 -6.44 -2.59 -0.14
N LEU A 30 -5.81 -2.30 1.00
CA LEU A 30 -6.17 -2.90 2.29
C LEU A 30 -7.65 -2.63 2.62
N ASP A 31 -8.10 -1.38 2.53
CA ASP A 31 -9.48 -0.99 2.81
C ASP A 31 -10.48 -1.69 1.88
N ALA A 32 -10.16 -1.77 0.58
CA ALA A 32 -10.98 -2.49 -0.39
C ALA A 32 -11.10 -3.99 -0.06
N CYS A 33 -10.00 -4.62 0.37
CA CYS A 33 -10.00 -6.01 0.82
C CYS A 33 -10.81 -6.20 2.11
N LEU A 34 -10.64 -5.32 3.11
CA LEU A 34 -11.34 -5.40 4.39
C LEU A 34 -12.85 -5.14 4.26
N THR A 35 -13.25 -4.36 3.25
CA THR A 35 -14.66 -4.12 2.94
C THR A 35 -15.37 -5.40 2.49
N VAL A 36 -14.70 -6.26 1.72
CA VAL A 36 -15.26 -7.53 1.25
C VAL A 36 -15.03 -8.69 2.21
N ASP A 37 -13.92 -8.67 2.96
CA ASP A 37 -13.56 -9.66 3.96
C ASP A 37 -12.82 -9.02 5.15
N PRO A 38 -13.49 -8.83 6.30
CA PRO A 38 -12.86 -8.28 7.51
C PRO A 38 -11.67 -9.09 8.04
N ASN A 39 -11.51 -10.34 7.61
CA ASN A 39 -10.40 -11.22 7.99
C ASN A 39 -9.32 -11.33 6.89
N ALA A 40 -9.42 -10.54 5.82
CA ALA A 40 -8.47 -10.52 4.72
C ALA A 40 -7.03 -10.39 5.24
N LYS A 41 -6.11 -11.15 4.62
CA LYS A 41 -4.66 -11.00 4.84
C LYS A 41 -4.09 -10.22 3.67
N VAL A 42 -3.53 -9.06 3.94
CA VAL A 42 -3.06 -8.11 2.92
C VAL A 42 -1.65 -7.67 3.27
N ALA A 43 -0.74 -7.86 2.32
CA ALA A 43 0.62 -7.33 2.35
C ALA A 43 0.95 -6.85 0.94
N VAL A 44 0.50 -5.63 0.61
CA VAL A 44 0.64 -5.03 -0.72
C VAL A 44 1.64 -3.89 -0.67
N GLU A 45 2.69 -4.05 -1.46
CA GLU A 45 3.73 -3.06 -1.68
C GLU A 45 3.45 -2.30 -2.97
N THR A 46 3.60 -0.98 -2.91
CA THR A 46 3.39 -0.11 -4.07
C THR A 46 4.70 0.57 -4.47
N LEU A 47 5.02 0.55 -5.76
CA LEU A 47 6.07 1.36 -6.36
C LEU A 47 5.44 2.30 -7.39
N VAL A 48 5.77 3.59 -7.31
CA VAL A 48 5.36 4.59 -8.30
C VAL A 48 6.57 5.22 -8.99
N LYS A 49 6.45 5.45 -10.30
CA LYS A 49 7.50 6.16 -11.04
C LYS A 49 6.95 6.93 -12.22
N GLY A 50 7.23 8.23 -12.28
CA GLY A 50 7.07 9.04 -13.49
C GLY A 50 8.28 8.92 -14.42
N GLU A 51 8.01 8.86 -15.73
CA GLU A 51 8.96 8.95 -16.83
C GLU A 51 8.54 10.05 -17.81
N ALA A 52 9.36 10.32 -18.83
CA ALA A 52 9.13 11.44 -19.76
C ALA A 52 7.77 11.37 -20.47
N ALA A 53 7.31 10.18 -20.85
CA ALA A 53 6.09 9.99 -21.66
C ALA A 53 5.02 9.11 -20.99
N ARG A 54 5.31 8.58 -19.79
CA ARG A 54 4.42 7.67 -19.07
C ARG A 54 4.74 7.67 -17.59
N SER A 55 3.84 7.14 -16.78
CA SER A 55 4.06 6.82 -15.39
C SER A 55 3.69 5.36 -15.11
N HIS A 56 4.16 4.86 -13.98
CA HIS A 56 4.03 3.48 -13.55
C HIS A 56 3.50 3.43 -12.13
N ILE A 57 2.54 2.53 -11.90
CA ILE A 57 2.15 2.03 -10.58
C ILE A 57 2.35 0.52 -10.62
N VAL A 58 3.20 -0.01 -9.75
CA VAL A 58 3.42 -1.44 -9.61
C VAL A 58 2.92 -1.86 -8.24
N LEU A 59 1.97 -2.79 -8.24
CA LEU A 59 1.40 -3.40 -7.05
C LEU A 59 1.97 -4.81 -6.94
N ALA A 60 2.62 -5.13 -5.82
CA ALA A 60 3.22 -6.44 -5.60
C ALA A 60 2.93 -6.94 -4.20
N GLY A 61 2.94 -8.26 -4.00
CA GLY A 61 2.83 -8.86 -2.68
C GLY A 61 1.75 -9.92 -2.59
N GLU A 62 1.11 -10.00 -1.42
CA GLU A 62 0.26 -11.13 -1.06
C GLU A 62 -1.12 -10.66 -0.56
N VAL A 63 -2.19 -11.19 -1.15
CA VAL A 63 -3.58 -11.00 -0.71
C VAL A 63 -4.30 -12.34 -0.61
N THR A 64 -4.93 -12.59 0.54
CA THR A 64 -5.81 -13.74 0.76
C THR A 64 -7.17 -13.27 1.26
N ILE A 65 -8.20 -13.53 0.46
CA ILE A 65 -9.62 -13.37 0.81
C ILE A 65 -10.17 -14.77 1.16
N SER A 66 -10.65 -14.95 2.38
CA SER A 66 -11.02 -16.26 2.95
C SER A 66 -12.52 -16.53 2.94
N ASN A 67 -13.34 -15.48 2.97
CA ASN A 67 -14.80 -15.61 3.12
C ASN A 67 -15.57 -15.83 1.81
N GLY A 68 -14.87 -16.07 0.70
CA GLY A 68 -15.48 -16.26 -0.62
C GLY A 68 -16.02 -14.98 -1.26
N GLY A 69 -15.65 -13.81 -0.72
CA GLY A 69 -15.87 -12.52 -1.37
C GLY A 69 -15.01 -12.38 -2.63
N ASP A 70 -15.47 -11.54 -3.57
CA ASP A 70 -14.73 -11.26 -4.79
C ASP A 70 -13.47 -10.44 -4.48
N VAL A 71 -12.38 -10.77 -5.17
CA VAL A 71 -11.13 -10.00 -5.08
C VAL A 71 -11.38 -8.62 -5.70
N PRO A 72 -11.07 -7.50 -5.01
CA PRO A 72 -11.22 -6.16 -5.56
C PRO A 72 -10.41 -5.96 -6.85
N ASP A 73 -10.88 -5.06 -7.71
CA ASP A 73 -10.09 -4.60 -8.86
C ASP A 73 -8.96 -3.67 -8.37
N PHE A 74 -7.80 -4.25 -8.09
CA PHE A 74 -6.66 -3.52 -7.55
C PHE A 74 -6.13 -2.42 -8.48
N GLU A 75 -6.27 -2.59 -9.81
CA GLU A 75 -5.89 -1.53 -10.74
C GLU A 75 -6.84 -0.34 -10.60
N ALA A 76 -8.15 -0.57 -10.58
CA ALA A 76 -9.12 0.50 -10.40
C ALA A 76 -8.92 1.22 -9.05
N VAL A 77 -8.76 0.47 -7.95
CA VAL A 77 -8.53 1.04 -6.61
C VAL A 77 -7.28 1.92 -6.58
N ALA A 78 -6.17 1.45 -7.17
CA ALA A 78 -4.93 2.23 -7.19
C ALA A 78 -5.05 3.51 -8.02
N ARG A 79 -5.76 3.46 -9.15
CA ARG A 79 -6.03 4.65 -9.98
C ARG A 79 -6.89 5.65 -9.23
N ASP A 80 -7.98 5.21 -8.61
CA ASP A 80 -8.90 6.07 -7.86
C ASP A 80 -8.19 6.75 -6.68
N ALA A 81 -7.34 6.02 -5.95
CA ALA A 81 -6.54 6.59 -4.86
C ALA A 81 -5.57 7.68 -5.36
N ALA A 82 -4.85 7.43 -6.45
CA ALA A 82 -3.93 8.40 -7.04
C ALA A 82 -4.64 9.64 -7.60
N VAL A 83 -5.79 9.45 -8.26
CA VAL A 83 -6.65 10.54 -8.73
C VAL A 83 -7.17 11.37 -7.57
N ALA A 84 -7.62 10.74 -6.48
CA ALA A 84 -8.11 11.44 -5.29
C ALA A 84 -7.03 12.29 -4.60
N ILE A 85 -5.76 11.88 -4.68
CA ILE A 85 -4.61 12.68 -4.23
C ILE A 85 -4.32 13.87 -5.16
N GLY A 86 -4.66 13.75 -6.45
CA GLY A 86 -4.59 14.83 -7.44
C GLY A 86 -3.82 14.48 -8.71
N TYR A 87 -3.31 13.27 -8.87
CA TYR A 87 -2.54 12.83 -10.06
C TYR A 87 -3.45 12.59 -11.27
N THR A 88 -3.82 13.68 -11.94
CA THR A 88 -4.83 13.75 -13.01
C THR A 88 -4.30 14.33 -14.32
N ASP A 89 -3.00 14.65 -14.38
CA ASP A 89 -2.35 15.20 -15.57
C ASP A 89 -0.88 14.74 -15.63
N HIS A 90 -0.40 14.33 -16.80
CA HIS A 90 0.99 13.91 -16.95
C HIS A 90 1.97 15.07 -16.73
N GLU A 91 1.54 16.32 -16.95
CA GLU A 91 2.36 17.51 -16.69
C GLU A 91 2.74 17.69 -15.21
N ILE A 92 1.92 17.17 -14.28
CA ILE A 92 2.23 17.15 -12.84
C ILE A 92 3.00 15.89 -12.41
N GLY A 93 3.36 15.04 -13.37
CA GLY A 93 4.22 13.87 -13.20
C GLY A 93 3.51 12.51 -13.33
N MET A 94 2.18 12.48 -13.28
CA MET A 94 1.36 11.28 -13.48
C MET A 94 -0.11 11.65 -13.72
N ASP A 95 -0.71 11.06 -14.76
CA ASP A 95 -2.16 11.02 -14.96
C ASP A 95 -2.66 9.60 -14.68
N ALA A 96 -3.09 9.33 -13.45
CA ALA A 96 -3.52 8.00 -13.03
C ALA A 96 -4.87 7.59 -13.63
N GLY A 97 -5.68 8.54 -14.12
CA GLY A 97 -6.95 8.26 -14.79
C GLY A 97 -6.80 7.71 -16.20
N SER A 98 -5.62 7.87 -16.81
CA SER A 98 -5.35 7.43 -18.18
C SER A 98 -4.58 6.11 -18.23
N HIS A 99 -5.09 5.16 -19.01
CA HIS A 99 -4.39 3.90 -19.31
C HIS A 99 -3.25 4.09 -20.33
N GLU A 100 -3.29 5.17 -21.12
CA GLU A 100 -2.26 5.45 -22.13
C GLU A 100 -0.99 6.02 -21.48
N THR A 101 -1.16 6.93 -20.52
CA THR A 101 -0.07 7.66 -19.87
C THR A 101 0.29 7.08 -18.50
N CYS A 102 -0.57 6.30 -17.85
CA CYS A 102 -0.23 5.58 -16.62
C CYS A 102 -0.47 4.07 -16.74
N LYS A 103 0.62 3.30 -16.66
CA LYS A 103 0.56 1.84 -16.66
C LYS A 103 0.50 1.31 -15.23
N VAL A 104 -0.52 0.51 -14.95
CA VAL A 104 -0.62 -0.25 -13.69
C VAL A 104 -0.19 -1.70 -13.95
N GLN A 105 0.60 -2.26 -13.04
CA GLN A 105 1.03 -3.66 -13.07
C GLN A 105 0.65 -4.35 -11.76
N VAL A 106 -0.17 -5.39 -11.85
CA VAL A 106 -0.62 -6.16 -10.69
C VAL A 106 0.16 -7.47 -10.62
N LEU A 107 1.02 -7.59 -9.60
CA LEU A 107 1.89 -8.73 -9.33
C LEU A 107 1.57 -9.29 -7.93
N ILE A 108 0.29 -9.53 -7.67
CA ILE A 108 -0.21 -9.99 -6.36
C ILE A 108 -0.56 -11.48 -6.44
N THR A 109 -0.10 -12.25 -5.46
CA THR A 109 -0.42 -13.67 -5.29
C THR A 109 -1.11 -13.93 -3.95
N SER A 110 -1.48 -15.18 -3.66
CA SER A 110 -1.99 -15.55 -2.34
C SER A 110 -0.88 -15.65 -1.29
N GLN A 111 -1.22 -15.44 -0.02
CA GLN A 111 -0.27 -15.61 1.08
C GLN A 111 0.34 -17.01 1.13
N SER A 112 1.62 -17.10 1.50
CA SER A 112 2.27 -18.40 1.74
C SER A 112 1.57 -19.20 2.85
N ALA A 113 1.23 -20.47 2.56
CA ALA A 113 0.63 -21.39 3.53
C ALA A 113 1.53 -21.67 4.75
N HIS A 114 2.85 -21.47 4.62
CA HIS A 114 3.79 -21.60 5.73
C HIS A 114 3.69 -20.44 6.71
N ILE A 115 3.54 -19.21 6.20
CA ILE A 115 3.31 -18.02 7.02
C ILE A 115 1.97 -18.17 7.74
N ASN A 116 0.91 -18.52 7.00
CA ASN A 116 -0.43 -18.67 7.55
C ASN A 116 -0.47 -19.65 8.75
N ARG A 117 0.24 -20.77 8.68
CA ARG A 117 0.32 -21.76 9.76
C ARG A 117 1.02 -21.25 11.03
N GLY A 118 2.01 -20.38 10.87
CA GLY A 118 2.72 -19.79 12.01
C GLY A 118 1.91 -18.70 12.71
N VAL A 119 0.93 -18.13 12.01
CA VAL A 119 0.21 -16.93 12.41
C VAL A 119 -1.19 -17.30 12.92
N VAL A 120 -2.02 -17.92 12.09
CA VAL A 120 -3.45 -18.12 12.37
C VAL A 120 -3.67 -19.21 13.42
N GLN A 121 -4.20 -18.79 14.57
CA GLN A 121 -4.66 -19.63 15.69
C GLN A 121 -5.96 -19.02 16.28
N ASP A 122 -6.43 -19.53 17.42
CA ASP A 122 -7.50 -18.88 18.18
C ASP A 122 -7.07 -17.46 18.59
N ILE A 123 -8.04 -16.55 18.81
CA ILE A 123 -7.77 -15.11 18.96
C ILE A 123 -6.75 -14.77 20.06
N ASP A 124 -6.74 -15.55 21.14
CA ASP A 124 -5.84 -15.38 22.29
C ASP A 124 -4.45 -16.01 22.06
N ASP A 125 -4.32 -16.91 21.07
CA ASP A 125 -3.11 -17.65 20.72
C ASP A 125 -2.51 -17.21 19.36
N GLN A 126 -3.08 -16.17 18.76
CA GLN A 126 -2.70 -15.63 17.47
C GLN A 126 -1.22 -15.21 17.48
N GLY A 127 -0.42 -15.85 16.62
CA GLY A 127 1.00 -15.53 16.47
C GLY A 127 1.22 -14.19 15.77
N ALA A 128 2.36 -13.56 16.06
CA ALA A 128 2.83 -12.40 15.29
C ALA A 128 3.06 -12.82 13.82
N GLY A 129 2.74 -11.91 12.89
CA GLY A 129 2.92 -12.11 11.44
C GLY A 129 4.38 -12.35 11.03
N ASP A 130 5.30 -11.72 11.77
CA ASP A 130 6.75 -11.84 11.63
C ASP A 130 7.43 -11.45 12.96
N GLN A 131 8.74 -11.70 13.07
CA GLN A 131 9.56 -11.16 14.15
C GLN A 131 9.73 -9.63 14.00
N GLY A 132 9.75 -8.89 15.11
CA GLY A 132 9.90 -7.43 15.05
C GLY A 132 10.13 -6.76 16.41
N LEU A 133 10.40 -5.46 16.36
CA LEU A 133 10.57 -4.57 17.51
C LEU A 133 9.77 -3.29 17.27
N MET A 134 9.04 -2.81 18.28
CA MET A 134 8.20 -1.62 18.20
C MET A 134 8.52 -0.67 19.36
N PHE A 135 8.51 0.64 19.09
CA PHE A 135 8.66 1.71 20.10
C PHE A 135 7.43 2.63 20.03
N GLY A 136 7.00 3.16 21.18
CA GLY A 136 5.86 4.08 21.31
C GLY A 136 6.16 5.23 22.25
#